data_AF-A0A536G7E8-F1
#
_entry.id   AF-A0A536G7E8-F1
#
_cell.length_a   1.000
_cell.length_b   1.000
_cell.length_c   1.000
_cell.angle_alpha   90.00
_cell.angle_beta   90.00
_cell.angle_gamma   90.00
#
_symmetry.space_group_name_H-M   'P 1'
#
loop_
_entity.id
_entity.type
_entity.pdbx_description
1 polymer ?
#
loop_
_entity_poly.entity_id
_entity_poly.type
_entity_poly.pdbx_seq_one_letter_code
_entity_poly.pdbx_strand_id
1 'polypeptide(L)'
;MEPGPPEPRSTTSGPVAIVALVAAVAIVALVAAIAIVVAAGWLVLGSAKPAPSPQLSAAGPSSNVAIGSANASPATPVASAPAPTARSTAPPPERPFASSGSIAVVEPDGSLGLVDTMGHVTILAEAGDAMFAFPVWSPDGSHIATIRYGSADRQILVFDAEQAATGQPVEPVVLLRSTAIGPFYLSWTPDGKSVGYLADENGGLSLRIVAADGSEPVDGSAPGSQIRTGNPFYFDWIGSDHLLAHVGSGPDAFFGEIGLDGASAGGALDRPGDFRAGAVSGDQKFEAYVQAGQGDEAKVVVAGRGESTRRSMPVFGTAAVGFDPRGDTVASIGPSEPGQSAYSVPVGPLRLLEPLSGKVRTLLDGAVVSFWWSPDGKTIAALRVVPPEGSASPAPTTSPSPAPGASPTSSPSTVHIVFVDVASRKIRSDAVVEPGQLYVDQFLTYFDQYARSHRVWSPDSTSLLVPVIDADGTTRITILFANADAPESIDGVIGFWSP
;
A
#
# COMPACT_ATOMS: atom_id res chain seq x y z
N MET A 1 40.25 5.97 -63.12
CA MET A 1 40.13 4.77 -62.29
C MET A 1 39.30 5.16 -61.08
N GLU A 2 38.08 4.63 -60.99
CA GLU A 2 37.11 4.86 -59.91
C GLU A 2 37.67 4.49 -58.52
N PRO A 3 37.21 5.16 -57.44
CA PRO A 3 37.44 4.70 -56.09
C PRO A 3 36.43 3.59 -55.73
N GLY A 4 36.94 2.42 -55.33
CA GLY A 4 36.12 1.33 -54.81
C GLY A 4 35.49 1.68 -53.44
N PRO A 5 34.35 1.06 -53.08
CA PRO A 5 33.61 1.40 -51.87
C PRO A 5 34.37 0.96 -50.60
N PRO A 6 34.24 1.66 -49.47
CA PRO A 6 34.79 1.20 -48.21
C PRO A 6 33.98 0.02 -47.66
N GLU A 7 34.66 -1.04 -47.25
CA GLU A 7 34.08 -2.17 -46.52
C GLU A 7 33.40 -1.73 -45.20
N PRO A 8 32.31 -2.40 -44.78
CA PRO A 8 31.65 -2.09 -43.53
C PRO A 8 32.55 -2.47 -42.34
N ARG A 9 32.82 -1.50 -41.46
CA ARG A 9 33.43 -1.74 -40.14
C ARG A 9 32.50 -2.66 -39.34
N SER A 10 32.96 -3.87 -39.10
CA SER A 10 32.42 -4.77 -38.08
C SER A 10 32.68 -4.17 -36.69
N THR A 11 31.67 -3.56 -36.07
CA THR A 11 31.67 -3.33 -34.62
C THR A 11 31.19 -4.59 -33.93
N THR A 12 32.10 -5.56 -33.76
CA THR A 12 31.94 -6.66 -32.83
C THR A 12 32.13 -6.12 -31.42
N SER A 13 31.04 -5.66 -30.81
CA SER A 13 30.97 -5.50 -29.35
C SER A 13 30.97 -6.90 -28.73
N GLY A 14 32.07 -7.27 -28.08
CA GLY A 14 32.24 -8.56 -27.41
C GLY A 14 31.30 -8.75 -26.19
N PRO A 15 31.12 -9.99 -25.71
CA PRO A 15 29.93 -10.42 -24.97
C PRO A 15 29.89 -10.05 -23.47
N VAL A 16 30.83 -9.28 -22.94
CA VAL A 16 31.03 -9.18 -21.48
C VAL A 16 30.28 -8.02 -20.83
N ALA A 17 29.68 -7.11 -21.61
CA ALA A 17 28.86 -6.00 -21.09
C ALA A 17 27.34 -6.28 -21.09
N ILE A 18 26.90 -7.45 -21.57
CA ILE A 18 25.47 -7.71 -21.82
C ILE A 18 24.84 -8.55 -20.68
N VAL A 19 25.60 -9.35 -19.94
CA VAL A 19 25.01 -10.29 -18.95
C VAL A 19 24.62 -9.62 -17.62
N ALA A 20 25.37 -8.61 -17.16
CA ALA A 20 25.02 -7.85 -15.95
C ALA A 20 23.84 -6.86 -16.16
N LEU A 21 23.63 -6.42 -17.41
CA LEU A 21 22.49 -5.58 -17.78
C LEU A 21 21.21 -6.40 -17.92
N VAL A 22 21.30 -7.67 -18.32
CA VAL A 22 20.13 -8.54 -18.56
C VAL A 22 19.43 -8.99 -17.26
N ALA A 23 20.11 -9.13 -16.12
CA ALA A 23 19.46 -9.54 -14.86
C ALA A 23 18.69 -8.39 -14.17
N ALA A 24 19.24 -7.18 -14.17
CA ALA A 24 18.56 -5.98 -13.65
C ALA A 24 17.45 -5.50 -14.60
N VAL A 25 17.66 -5.63 -15.92
CA VAL A 25 16.61 -5.42 -16.92
C VAL A 25 15.57 -6.55 -16.88
N ALA A 26 15.89 -7.78 -16.47
CA ALA A 26 14.88 -8.84 -16.38
C ALA A 26 13.88 -8.58 -15.25
N ILE A 27 14.30 -8.12 -14.06
CA ILE A 27 13.36 -7.81 -12.97
C ILE A 27 12.58 -6.51 -13.29
N VAL A 28 13.23 -5.49 -13.86
CA VAL A 28 12.59 -4.20 -14.16
C VAL A 28 11.75 -4.22 -15.46
N ALA A 29 12.18 -4.96 -16.50
CA ALA A 29 11.40 -5.13 -17.72
C ALA A 29 10.30 -6.19 -17.57
N LEU A 30 10.39 -7.13 -16.63
CA LEU A 30 9.28 -8.03 -16.29
C LEU A 30 8.17 -7.27 -15.54
N VAL A 31 8.51 -6.33 -14.65
CA VAL A 31 7.53 -5.42 -14.02
C VAL A 31 6.86 -4.50 -15.05
N ALA A 32 7.61 -3.99 -16.04
CA ALA A 32 7.04 -3.18 -17.13
C ALA A 32 6.25 -4.00 -18.18
N ALA A 33 6.66 -5.24 -18.47
CA ALA A 33 5.99 -6.12 -19.43
C ALA A 33 4.76 -6.82 -18.84
N ILE A 34 4.72 -7.12 -17.54
CA ILE A 34 3.53 -7.67 -16.86
C ILE A 34 2.45 -6.61 -16.70
N ALA A 35 2.79 -5.34 -16.48
CA ALA A 35 1.81 -4.25 -16.57
C ALA A 35 1.11 -4.18 -17.95
N ILE A 36 1.81 -4.58 -19.03
CA ILE A 36 1.27 -4.66 -20.39
C ILE A 36 0.54 -6.00 -20.66
N VAL A 37 1.00 -7.12 -20.10
CA VAL A 37 0.37 -8.45 -20.28
C VAL A 37 -0.88 -8.62 -19.40
N VAL A 38 -0.94 -7.98 -18.23
CA VAL A 38 -2.18 -7.87 -17.44
C VAL A 38 -3.19 -6.96 -18.15
N ALA A 39 -2.74 -5.93 -18.87
CA ALA A 39 -3.63 -5.14 -19.74
C ALA A 39 -4.04 -5.87 -21.05
N ALA A 40 -3.18 -6.73 -21.60
CA ALA A 40 -3.42 -7.40 -22.90
C ALA A 40 -4.07 -8.80 -22.79
N GLY A 41 -3.95 -9.49 -21.65
CA GLY A 41 -4.58 -10.78 -21.38
C GLY A 41 -6.12 -10.73 -21.36
N TRP A 42 -6.69 -9.52 -21.26
CA TRP A 42 -8.14 -9.28 -21.32
C TRP A 42 -8.68 -9.09 -22.74
N LEU A 43 -7.83 -8.93 -23.77
CA LEU A 43 -8.31 -8.63 -25.12
C LEU A 43 -8.68 -9.85 -25.98
N VAL A 44 -8.44 -11.08 -25.54
CA VAL A 44 -8.59 -12.29 -26.40
C VAL A 44 -9.86 -13.13 -26.12
N LEU A 45 -10.67 -12.81 -25.10
CA LEU A 45 -11.95 -13.51 -24.84
C LEU A 45 -13.22 -12.65 -25.05
N GLY A 46 -13.14 -11.58 -25.85
CA GLY A 46 -14.29 -10.72 -26.15
C GLY A 46 -14.85 -10.95 -27.56
N SER A 47 -15.59 -12.03 -27.81
CA SER A 47 -16.48 -12.15 -28.99
C SER A 47 -17.53 -13.25 -28.84
N ALA A 48 -18.53 -13.03 -28.00
CA ALA A 48 -19.82 -13.71 -28.16
C ALA A 48 -20.96 -12.69 -28.02
N LYS A 49 -21.72 -12.53 -29.10
CA LYS A 49 -22.83 -11.58 -29.28
C LYS A 49 -24.01 -11.97 -28.35
N PRO A 50 -24.65 -11.05 -27.61
CA PRO A 50 -25.79 -11.42 -26.77
C PRO A 50 -27.03 -11.72 -27.63
N ALA A 51 -27.74 -12.80 -27.32
CA ALA A 51 -29.09 -13.07 -27.81
C ALA A 51 -30.13 -12.27 -27.00
N PRO A 52 -31.29 -11.90 -27.57
CA PRO A 52 -32.23 -10.96 -26.95
C PRO A 52 -33.01 -11.59 -25.79
N SER A 53 -33.17 -10.83 -24.70
CA SER A 53 -34.01 -11.17 -23.54
C SER A 53 -35.51 -11.06 -23.87
N PRO A 54 -36.37 -11.95 -23.33
CA PRO A 54 -37.81 -11.88 -23.55
C PRO A 54 -38.48 -10.84 -22.63
N GLN A 55 -39.44 -10.09 -23.20
CA GLN A 55 -40.32 -9.18 -22.49
C GLN A 55 -41.30 -9.94 -21.58
N LEU A 56 -41.47 -9.47 -20.34
CA LEU A 56 -42.58 -9.87 -19.47
C LEU A 56 -43.56 -8.71 -19.30
N SER A 57 -44.77 -8.94 -19.81
CA SER A 57 -45.93 -8.05 -19.76
C SER A 57 -46.65 -8.18 -18.42
N ALA A 58 -47.12 -7.05 -17.90
CA ALA A 58 -47.99 -6.95 -16.74
C ALA A 58 -49.40 -7.49 -17.02
N ALA A 59 -50.02 -8.13 -16.01
CA ALA A 59 -51.46 -8.15 -15.78
C ALA A 59 -51.78 -8.65 -14.35
N GLY A 60 -52.47 -7.84 -13.55
CA GLY A 60 -53.26 -8.32 -12.41
C GLY A 60 -54.55 -9.03 -12.88
N PRO A 61 -55.40 -9.54 -11.97
CA PRO A 61 -56.31 -8.64 -11.26
C PRO A 61 -56.64 -9.01 -9.79
N SER A 62 -57.35 -8.06 -9.18
CA SER A 62 -57.85 -7.91 -7.82
C SER A 62 -59.01 -8.85 -7.45
N SER A 63 -59.27 -9.03 -6.13
CA SER A 63 -60.62 -9.21 -5.55
C SER A 63 -60.63 -9.01 -4.02
N ASN A 64 -61.77 -8.52 -3.51
CA ASN A 64 -62.02 -7.79 -2.26
C ASN A 64 -62.71 -8.60 -1.13
N VAL A 65 -62.40 -8.23 0.13
CA VAL A 65 -63.28 -7.90 1.30
C VAL A 65 -64.26 -8.93 1.92
N ALA A 66 -64.17 -9.10 3.26
CA ALA A 66 -65.27 -9.04 4.28
C ALA A 66 -64.67 -9.08 5.72
N ILE A 67 -64.61 -7.99 6.49
CA ILE A 67 -65.53 -7.45 7.53
C ILE A 67 -66.04 -8.45 8.59
N GLY A 68 -65.67 -8.19 9.86
CA GLY A 68 -66.34 -8.66 11.08
C GLY A 68 -65.98 -7.75 12.26
N SER A 69 -66.99 -7.12 12.87
CA SER A 69 -66.89 -6.01 13.85
C SER A 69 -67.08 -6.45 15.31
N ALA A 70 -66.85 -5.47 16.22
CA ALA A 70 -67.28 -5.32 17.64
C ALA A 70 -66.26 -5.82 18.69
N ASN A 71 -65.93 -5.12 19.79
CA ASN A 71 -66.56 -4.02 20.51
C ASN A 71 -65.51 -3.26 21.37
N ALA A 72 -65.81 -2.03 21.78
CA ALA A 72 -64.92 -1.10 22.50
C ALA A 72 -65.34 -0.80 23.96
N SER A 73 -64.34 -0.35 24.74
CA SER A 73 -64.37 0.66 25.84
C SER A 73 -64.79 0.26 27.28
N PRO A 74 -64.46 1.05 28.35
CA PRO A 74 -63.38 2.06 28.57
C PRO A 74 -62.75 2.15 30.01
N ALA A 75 -61.67 2.97 30.12
CA ALA A 75 -61.21 3.82 31.26
C ALA A 75 -60.62 3.17 32.55
N THR A 76 -59.63 3.71 33.29
CA THR A 76 -59.26 5.09 33.67
C THR A 76 -57.82 5.14 34.30
N PRO A 77 -57.24 6.31 34.66
CA PRO A 77 -55.80 6.62 34.63
C PRO A 77 -55.07 6.58 35.99
N VAL A 78 -53.73 6.51 35.98
CA VAL A 78 -52.90 6.88 37.15
C VAL A 78 -51.63 7.66 36.73
N ALA A 79 -51.63 8.94 37.15
CA ALA A 79 -50.57 9.85 37.59
C ALA A 79 -49.14 9.88 36.96
N SER A 80 -48.76 11.09 36.54
CA SER A 80 -47.42 11.69 36.36
C SER A 80 -46.55 11.60 37.63
N ALA A 81 -45.21 11.67 37.70
CA ALA A 81 -44.06 12.21 36.93
C ALA A 81 -42.76 11.54 37.52
N PRO A 82 -41.48 11.83 37.16
CA PRO A 82 -40.92 12.89 36.29
C PRO A 82 -39.92 12.42 35.21
N ALA A 83 -39.49 13.35 34.36
CA ALA A 83 -38.28 13.25 33.52
C ALA A 83 -37.21 14.25 34.05
N PRO A 84 -35.97 14.25 33.55
CA PRO A 84 -34.99 13.17 33.48
C PRO A 84 -33.70 13.58 34.26
N THR A 85 -33.19 12.74 35.15
CA THR A 85 -31.86 12.96 35.76
C THR A 85 -31.19 11.64 36.07
N ALA A 86 -30.29 11.22 35.19
CA ALA A 86 -28.89 10.93 35.53
C ALA A 86 -28.17 10.55 34.24
N ARG A 87 -27.42 11.50 33.67
CA ARG A 87 -26.20 11.15 32.94
C ARG A 87 -25.28 10.48 33.96
N SER A 88 -24.99 9.22 33.75
CA SER A 88 -23.82 8.52 34.27
C SER A 88 -23.33 7.65 33.12
N THR A 89 -22.60 8.22 32.15
CA THR A 89 -21.12 8.12 32.09
C THR A 89 -20.62 6.73 32.43
N ALA A 90 -21.04 5.74 31.64
CA ALA A 90 -20.15 4.61 31.38
C ALA A 90 -19.03 5.14 30.47
N PRO A 91 -17.74 4.94 30.80
CA PRO A 91 -16.67 5.20 29.85
C PRO A 91 -16.77 4.17 28.71
N PRO A 92 -16.66 4.54 27.43
CA PRO A 92 -16.31 3.58 26.39
C PRO A 92 -14.77 3.47 26.27
N PRO A 93 -14.19 2.34 25.83
CA PRO A 93 -14.42 0.93 26.19
C PRO A 93 -13.13 0.29 26.79
N GLU A 94 -13.23 -0.85 27.49
CA GLU A 94 -12.03 -1.66 27.81
C GLU A 94 -11.76 -2.70 26.70
N ARG A 95 -11.01 -2.24 25.69
CA ARG A 95 -10.23 -2.97 24.66
C ARG A 95 -11.00 -3.82 23.61
N PRO A 96 -10.97 -3.46 22.30
CA PRO A 96 -11.41 -4.34 21.22
C PRO A 96 -10.33 -5.39 20.96
N PHE A 97 -10.67 -6.68 20.79
CA PHE A 97 -9.65 -7.70 20.50
C PHE A 97 -10.07 -8.76 19.48
N ALA A 98 -9.34 -8.80 18.36
CA ALA A 98 -8.27 -9.79 18.19
C ALA A 98 -7.03 -9.28 18.93
N SER A 99 -6.30 -10.12 19.69
CA SER A 99 -5.24 -9.64 20.60
C SER A 99 -4.24 -8.72 19.90
N SER A 100 -3.83 -7.61 20.53
CA SER A 100 -2.67 -6.81 20.06
C SER A 100 -1.51 -7.75 19.76
N GLY A 101 -1.04 -7.77 18.52
CA GLY A 101 -0.06 -8.75 18.05
C GLY A 101 -0.65 -9.96 17.33
N SER A 102 -1.93 -9.94 16.96
CA SER A 102 -2.48 -10.87 15.98
C SER A 102 -2.12 -10.43 14.56
N ILE A 103 -2.09 -11.36 13.60
CA ILE A 103 -1.73 -11.10 12.20
C ILE A 103 -2.86 -11.61 11.30
N ALA A 104 -3.39 -10.74 10.44
CA ALA A 104 -4.26 -11.17 9.35
C ALA A 104 -3.37 -11.65 8.20
N VAL A 105 -3.61 -12.86 7.69
CA VAL A 105 -2.73 -13.56 6.74
C VAL A 105 -3.54 -14.05 5.54
N VAL A 106 -2.96 -13.94 4.34
CA VAL A 106 -3.42 -14.70 3.18
C VAL A 106 -2.59 -15.96 3.08
N GLU A 107 -3.25 -17.10 3.11
CA GLU A 107 -2.65 -18.43 3.06
C GLU A 107 -2.19 -18.79 1.64
N PRO A 108 -1.28 -19.77 1.46
CA PRO A 108 -0.80 -20.17 0.13
C PRO A 108 -1.90 -20.68 -0.83
N ASP A 109 -3.01 -21.19 -0.29
CA ASP A 109 -4.18 -21.61 -1.08
C ASP A 109 -5.12 -20.44 -1.45
N GLY A 110 -4.80 -19.22 -1.00
CA GLY A 110 -5.58 -18.01 -1.21
C GLY A 110 -6.64 -17.77 -0.15
N SER A 111 -6.74 -18.60 0.90
CA SER A 111 -7.67 -18.42 2.01
C SER A 111 -7.26 -17.25 2.92
N LEU A 112 -8.22 -16.69 3.66
CA LEU A 112 -7.96 -15.65 4.65
C LEU A 112 -7.88 -16.28 6.04
N GLY A 113 -6.76 -16.08 6.73
CA GLY A 113 -6.50 -16.54 8.08
C GLY A 113 -6.23 -15.40 9.07
N LEU A 114 -6.36 -15.73 10.36
CA LEU A 114 -5.96 -14.91 11.50
C LEU A 114 -5.01 -15.74 12.37
N VAL A 115 -3.83 -15.21 12.63
CA VAL A 115 -2.82 -15.81 13.51
C VAL A 115 -2.82 -15.07 14.84
N ASP A 116 -3.03 -15.79 15.94
CA ASP A 116 -2.98 -15.23 17.29
C ASP A 116 -1.53 -15.08 17.81
N THR A 117 -1.37 -14.46 18.99
CA THR A 117 -0.04 -14.26 19.60
C THR A 117 0.66 -15.55 20.03
N MET A 118 -0.04 -16.68 20.03
CA MET A 118 0.51 -18.01 20.32
C MET A 118 0.86 -18.78 19.04
N GLY A 119 0.60 -18.21 17.86
CA GLY A 119 0.81 -18.84 16.57
C GLY A 119 -0.32 -19.77 16.12
N HIS A 120 -1.47 -19.77 16.80
CA HIS A 120 -2.64 -20.52 16.31
C HIS A 120 -3.29 -19.81 15.14
N VAL A 121 -3.64 -20.58 14.11
CA VAL A 121 -4.30 -20.09 12.91
C VAL A 121 -5.79 -20.39 12.98
N THR A 122 -6.61 -19.36 12.73
CA THR A 122 -8.05 -19.48 12.50
C THR A 122 -8.36 -19.06 11.07
N ILE A 123 -8.97 -19.95 10.29
CA ILE A 123 -9.42 -19.61 8.92
C ILE A 123 -10.71 -18.78 9.03
N LEU A 124 -10.66 -17.56 8.50
CA LEU A 124 -11.80 -16.64 8.43
C LEU A 124 -12.69 -16.97 7.25
N ALA A 125 -12.07 -17.27 6.11
CA ALA A 125 -12.77 -17.64 4.89
C ALA A 125 -11.89 -18.49 3.99
N GLU A 126 -12.46 -19.60 3.53
CA GLU A 126 -11.87 -20.49 2.54
C GLU A 126 -11.85 -19.83 1.16
N ALA A 127 -10.76 -20.00 0.42
CA ALA A 127 -10.59 -19.47 -0.94
C ALA A 127 -11.74 -19.88 -1.88
N GLY A 128 -12.10 -21.17 -1.87
CA GLY A 128 -13.12 -21.75 -2.74
C GLY A 128 -12.74 -21.61 -4.22
N ASP A 129 -13.57 -20.88 -4.97
CA ASP A 129 -13.32 -20.54 -6.39
C ASP A 129 -12.62 -19.18 -6.59
N ALA A 130 -12.12 -18.59 -5.51
CA ALA A 130 -11.56 -17.25 -5.45
C ALA A 130 -10.23 -17.24 -4.70
N MET A 131 -9.65 -16.06 -4.55
CA MET A 131 -8.53 -15.80 -3.64
C MET A 131 -8.74 -14.49 -2.89
N PHE A 132 -8.32 -14.45 -1.63
CA PHE A 132 -8.31 -13.24 -0.81
C PHE A 132 -6.99 -12.49 -0.99
N ALA A 133 -7.03 -11.18 -0.81
CA ALA A 133 -5.84 -10.34 -0.94
C ALA A 133 -5.95 -9.06 -0.11
N PHE A 134 -4.77 -8.56 0.29
CA PHE A 134 -4.61 -7.27 0.97
C PHE A 134 -5.55 -7.07 2.17
N PRO A 135 -5.53 -7.98 3.16
CA PRO A 135 -6.31 -7.78 4.36
C PRO A 135 -5.80 -6.54 5.11
N VAL A 136 -6.73 -5.70 5.55
CA VAL A 136 -6.45 -4.46 6.25
C VAL A 136 -7.29 -4.37 7.53
N TRP A 137 -6.61 -4.12 8.64
CA TRP A 137 -7.26 -3.89 9.93
C TRP A 137 -7.91 -2.51 9.98
N SER A 138 -9.11 -2.46 10.55
CA SER A 138 -9.73 -1.22 11.03
C SER A 138 -8.84 -0.55 12.09
N PRO A 139 -8.92 0.79 12.28
CA PRO A 139 -8.03 1.50 13.20
C PRO A 139 -8.13 1.04 14.66
N ASP A 140 -9.30 0.55 15.08
CA ASP A 140 -9.55 0.02 16.42
C ASP A 140 -9.28 -1.50 16.55
N GLY A 141 -8.95 -2.18 15.46
CA GLY A 141 -8.65 -3.61 15.43
C GLY A 141 -9.87 -4.53 15.53
N SER A 142 -11.10 -4.01 15.47
CA SER A 142 -12.33 -4.81 15.60
C SER A 142 -12.72 -5.53 14.31
N HIS A 143 -12.30 -5.00 13.16
CA HIS A 143 -12.66 -5.50 11.83
C HIS A 143 -11.45 -5.70 10.93
N ILE A 144 -11.56 -6.66 10.01
CA ILE A 144 -10.62 -6.90 8.91
C ILE A 144 -11.38 -6.74 7.59
N ALA A 145 -10.99 -5.77 6.77
CA ALA A 145 -11.45 -5.67 5.38
C ALA A 145 -10.50 -6.41 4.44
N THR A 146 -11.01 -7.00 3.37
CA THR A 146 -10.20 -7.73 2.38
C THR A 146 -10.84 -7.66 0.99
N ILE A 147 -10.04 -7.90 -0.04
CA ILE A 147 -10.53 -8.05 -1.41
C ILE A 147 -10.65 -9.54 -1.72
N ARG A 148 -11.81 -9.96 -2.24
CA ARG A 148 -11.99 -11.30 -2.81
C ARG A 148 -12.03 -11.23 -4.33
N TYR A 149 -11.09 -11.91 -4.95
CA TYR A 149 -10.96 -12.07 -6.40
C TYR A 149 -11.67 -13.34 -6.86
N GLY A 150 -12.97 -13.24 -7.17
CA GLY A 150 -13.77 -14.35 -7.68
C GLY A 150 -13.55 -14.63 -9.17
N SER A 151 -14.09 -15.75 -9.64
CA SER A 151 -14.07 -16.09 -11.07
C SER A 151 -14.92 -15.13 -11.93
N ALA A 152 -16.03 -14.64 -11.38
CA ALA A 152 -17.00 -13.79 -12.09
C ALA A 152 -17.04 -12.32 -11.62
N ASP A 153 -16.65 -12.05 -10.38
CA ASP A 153 -16.77 -10.74 -9.75
C ASP A 153 -15.58 -10.41 -8.83
N ARG A 154 -15.56 -9.17 -8.34
CA ARG A 154 -14.65 -8.65 -7.33
C ARG A 154 -15.48 -8.18 -6.16
N GLN A 155 -15.01 -8.46 -4.95
CA GLN A 155 -15.74 -8.11 -3.73
C GLN A 155 -14.83 -7.44 -2.72
N ILE A 156 -15.42 -6.52 -1.95
CA ILE A 156 -14.84 -6.02 -0.70
C ILE A 156 -15.68 -6.61 0.43
N LEU A 157 -15.00 -7.32 1.33
CA LEU A 157 -15.61 -8.03 2.45
C LEU A 157 -15.03 -7.51 3.76
N VAL A 158 -15.86 -7.43 4.80
CA VAL A 158 -15.44 -7.07 6.15
C VAL A 158 -15.82 -8.19 7.10
N PHE A 159 -14.84 -8.66 7.87
CA PHE A 159 -14.98 -9.68 8.89
C PHE A 159 -14.90 -9.04 10.27
N ASP A 160 -15.74 -9.52 11.19
CA ASP A 160 -15.60 -9.25 12.62
C ASP A 160 -14.42 -10.06 13.18
N ALA A 161 -13.38 -9.36 13.64
CA ALA A 161 -12.16 -9.99 14.12
C ALA A 161 -12.31 -10.56 15.54
N GLU A 162 -13.22 -10.02 16.35
CA GLU A 162 -13.50 -10.52 17.70
C GLU A 162 -14.22 -11.88 17.61
N GLN A 163 -15.27 -11.95 16.80
CA GLN A 163 -15.98 -13.20 16.56
C GLN A 163 -15.05 -14.25 15.97
N ALA A 164 -14.16 -13.84 15.05
CA ALA A 164 -13.16 -14.73 14.47
C ALA A 164 -12.22 -15.35 15.50
N ALA A 165 -11.73 -14.55 16.46
CA ALA A 165 -10.83 -15.02 17.50
C ALA A 165 -11.47 -16.08 18.43
N THR A 166 -12.79 -16.26 18.39
CA THR A 166 -13.48 -17.34 19.12
C THR A 166 -13.42 -18.71 18.44
N GLY A 167 -12.86 -18.78 17.21
CA GLY A 167 -12.82 -19.99 16.39
C GLY A 167 -14.17 -20.41 15.82
N GLN A 168 -15.18 -19.52 15.87
CA GLN A 168 -16.49 -19.73 15.23
C GLN A 168 -16.47 -19.18 13.80
N PRO A 169 -17.28 -19.76 12.88
CA PRO A 169 -17.48 -19.18 11.56
C PRO A 169 -17.98 -17.73 11.67
N VAL A 170 -17.40 -16.84 10.87
CA VAL A 170 -17.77 -15.43 10.78
C VAL A 170 -18.35 -15.17 9.40
N GLU A 171 -19.60 -14.72 9.36
CA GLU A 171 -20.21 -14.27 8.10
C GLU A 171 -19.73 -12.85 7.80
N PRO A 172 -19.14 -12.58 6.62
CA PRO A 172 -18.67 -11.25 6.29
C PRO A 172 -19.81 -10.30 5.92
N VAL A 173 -19.61 -9.02 6.19
CA VAL A 173 -20.37 -7.94 5.57
C VAL A 173 -19.82 -7.72 4.15
N VAL A 174 -20.69 -7.74 3.15
CA VAL A 174 -20.31 -7.45 1.75
C VAL A 174 -20.47 -5.95 1.52
N LEU A 175 -19.37 -5.25 1.24
CA LEU A 175 -19.38 -3.82 0.94
C LEU A 175 -19.41 -3.53 -0.57
N LEU A 176 -18.77 -4.40 -1.34
CA LEU A 176 -18.75 -4.31 -2.80
C LEU A 176 -18.91 -5.71 -3.40
N ARG A 177 -19.65 -5.80 -4.51
CA ARG A 177 -19.74 -6.92 -5.43
C ARG A 177 -19.95 -6.38 -6.83
N SER A 178 -18.91 -6.42 -7.66
CA SER A 178 -18.93 -5.82 -8.99
C SER A 178 -18.12 -6.61 -10.00
N THR A 179 -18.56 -6.57 -11.26
CA THR A 179 -17.81 -7.07 -12.42
C THR A 179 -17.07 -5.96 -13.18
N ALA A 180 -17.33 -4.69 -12.81
CA ALA A 180 -16.80 -3.51 -13.51
C ALA A 180 -15.86 -2.66 -12.64
N ILE A 181 -15.95 -2.79 -11.31
CA ILE A 181 -15.10 -2.08 -10.35
C ILE A 181 -14.08 -3.09 -9.82
N GLY A 182 -12.80 -2.89 -10.14
CA GLY A 182 -11.69 -3.73 -9.70
C GLY A 182 -10.92 -3.11 -8.53
N PRO A 183 -11.37 -3.24 -7.28
CA PRO A 183 -10.62 -2.75 -6.12
C PRO A 183 -9.26 -3.45 -6.04
N PHE A 184 -8.21 -2.72 -5.68
CA PHE A 184 -6.86 -3.28 -5.51
C PHE A 184 -6.09 -2.73 -4.29
N TYR A 185 -6.61 -1.68 -3.65
CA TYR A 185 -6.04 -1.10 -2.44
C TYR A 185 -7.17 -0.64 -1.51
N LEU A 186 -7.09 -1.02 -0.24
CA LEU A 186 -8.05 -0.64 0.80
C LEU A 186 -7.37 0.22 1.89
N SER A 187 -8.10 1.18 2.41
CA SER A 187 -7.70 2.00 3.56
C SER A 187 -8.93 2.44 4.34
N TRP A 188 -9.00 2.10 5.62
CA TRP A 188 -10.07 2.55 6.50
C TRP A 188 -9.99 4.06 6.74
N THR A 189 -11.15 4.72 6.86
CA THR A 189 -11.19 6.06 7.42
C THR A 189 -10.65 6.03 8.86
N PRO A 190 -10.00 7.10 9.36
CA PRO A 190 -9.44 7.11 10.72
C PRO A 190 -10.45 6.87 11.85
N ASP A 191 -11.73 7.12 11.62
CA ASP A 191 -12.82 6.82 12.57
C ASP A 191 -13.42 5.41 12.43
N GLY A 192 -12.91 4.59 11.50
CA GLY A 192 -13.31 3.19 11.32
C GLY A 192 -14.69 2.98 10.70
N LYS A 193 -15.39 4.04 10.27
CA LYS A 193 -16.78 3.92 9.77
C LYS A 193 -16.89 3.60 8.29
N SER A 194 -15.82 3.79 7.52
CA SER A 194 -15.86 3.58 6.08
C SER A 194 -14.53 3.02 5.58
N VAL A 195 -14.60 2.38 4.42
CA VAL A 195 -13.42 1.89 3.70
C VAL A 195 -13.28 2.73 2.44
N GLY A 196 -12.20 3.51 2.38
CA GLY A 196 -11.73 4.09 1.13
C GLY A 196 -10.96 3.04 0.33
N TYR A 197 -11.12 3.05 -0.99
CA TYR A 197 -10.42 2.10 -1.85
C TYR A 197 -10.05 2.71 -3.20
N LEU A 198 -8.92 2.27 -3.73
CA LEU A 198 -8.58 2.51 -5.13
C LEU A 198 -9.10 1.35 -5.97
N ALA A 199 -9.74 1.69 -7.08
CA ALA A 199 -10.27 0.71 -8.03
C ALA A 199 -9.80 1.03 -9.46
N ASP A 200 -9.57 -0.03 -10.22
CA ASP A 200 -9.47 0.03 -11.67
C ASP A 200 -10.88 -0.04 -12.27
N GLU A 201 -11.23 0.94 -13.09
CA GLU A 201 -12.51 1.07 -13.75
C GLU A 201 -12.32 1.46 -15.23
N ASN A 202 -13.38 1.29 -16.03
CA ASN A 202 -13.38 1.70 -17.43
C ASN A 202 -13.07 3.21 -17.55
N GLY A 203 -11.83 3.56 -17.92
CA GLY A 203 -11.38 4.94 -18.10
C GLY A 203 -10.26 5.38 -17.14
N GLY A 204 -9.82 4.52 -16.22
CA GLY A 204 -8.67 4.77 -15.33
C GLY A 204 -8.97 4.48 -13.87
N LEU A 205 -8.03 4.83 -12.99
CA LEU A 205 -8.20 4.60 -11.56
C LEU A 205 -9.18 5.59 -10.94
N SER A 206 -9.89 5.12 -9.93
CA SER A 206 -10.77 5.91 -9.08
C SER A 206 -10.43 5.72 -7.61
N LEU A 207 -10.56 6.80 -6.84
CA LEU A 207 -10.72 6.74 -5.40
C LEU A 207 -12.22 6.68 -5.10
N ARG A 208 -12.59 5.64 -4.35
CA ARG A 208 -13.96 5.38 -3.91
C ARG A 208 -14.03 5.23 -2.39
N ILE A 209 -15.24 5.32 -1.85
CA ILE A 209 -15.56 5.11 -0.44
C ILE A 209 -16.86 4.32 -0.30
N VAL A 210 -16.94 3.49 0.73
CA VAL A 210 -18.14 2.73 1.10
C VAL A 210 -18.28 2.63 2.61
N ALA A 211 -19.50 2.74 3.12
CA ALA A 211 -19.81 2.58 4.54
C ALA A 211 -19.50 1.15 5.01
N ALA A 212 -18.79 1.01 6.14
CA ALA A 212 -18.32 -0.29 6.62
C ALA A 212 -19.43 -1.16 7.24
N ASP A 213 -20.61 -0.58 7.51
CA ASP A 213 -21.77 -1.27 8.08
C ASP A 213 -22.62 -2.00 7.03
N GLY A 214 -22.29 -1.88 5.74
CA GLY A 214 -23.03 -2.51 4.64
C GLY A 214 -24.41 -1.90 4.39
N SER A 215 -24.68 -0.69 4.88
CA SER A 215 -25.96 0.01 4.67
C SER A 215 -26.16 0.53 3.24
N GLU A 216 -25.10 0.58 2.44
CA GLU A 216 -25.08 1.10 1.07
C GLU A 216 -25.26 0.00 0.01
N PRO A 217 -25.71 0.34 -1.22
CA PRO A 217 -25.74 -0.58 -2.35
C PRO A 217 -24.37 -1.22 -2.63
N VAL A 218 -24.32 -2.55 -2.61
CA VAL A 218 -23.08 -3.32 -2.80
C VAL A 218 -22.55 -3.31 -4.23
N ASP A 219 -23.27 -2.77 -5.21
CA ASP A 219 -22.78 -2.65 -6.59
C ASP A 219 -21.85 -1.44 -6.79
N GLY A 220 -21.62 -0.65 -5.74
CA GLY A 220 -20.81 0.56 -5.77
C GLY A 220 -21.55 1.76 -6.37
N SER A 221 -22.87 1.70 -6.53
CA SER A 221 -23.69 2.79 -7.08
C SER A 221 -24.15 3.82 -6.06
N ALA A 222 -23.78 3.67 -4.78
CA ALA A 222 -24.15 4.59 -3.72
C ALA A 222 -23.77 6.05 -4.08
N PRO A 223 -24.64 7.05 -3.85
CA PRO A 223 -24.33 8.44 -4.15
C PRO A 223 -23.08 8.91 -3.41
N GLY A 224 -22.13 9.51 -4.12
CA GLY A 224 -20.87 9.97 -3.52
C GLY A 224 -19.83 8.86 -3.28
N SER A 225 -20.11 7.61 -3.66
CA SER A 225 -19.15 6.51 -3.52
C SER A 225 -17.89 6.69 -4.38
N GLN A 226 -17.95 7.44 -5.46
CA GLN A 226 -16.77 7.83 -6.24
C GLN A 226 -16.34 9.24 -5.85
N ILE A 227 -15.18 9.36 -5.22
CA ILE A 227 -14.63 10.64 -4.78
C ILE A 227 -13.96 11.34 -5.96
N ARG A 228 -13.00 10.68 -6.62
CA ARG A 228 -12.22 11.30 -7.70
C ARG A 228 -11.58 10.26 -8.61
N THR A 229 -11.34 10.61 -9.87
CA THR A 229 -10.62 9.78 -10.84
C THR A 229 -9.28 10.38 -11.22
N GLY A 230 -8.38 9.52 -11.69
CA GLY A 230 -7.11 9.90 -12.32
C GLY A 230 -6.05 8.82 -12.15
N ASN A 231 -4.97 8.91 -12.93
CA ASN A 231 -3.97 7.85 -13.01
C ASN A 231 -2.55 8.42 -13.12
N PRO A 232 -1.59 7.96 -12.29
CA PRO A 232 -1.79 7.18 -11.06
C PRO A 232 -2.57 7.98 -9.99
N PHE A 233 -3.00 7.30 -8.93
CA PHE A 233 -3.71 7.90 -7.80
C PHE A 233 -3.10 7.42 -6.48
N TYR A 234 -2.68 8.36 -5.64
CA TYR A 234 -2.21 8.11 -4.28
C TYR A 234 -2.93 9.03 -3.30
N PHE A 235 -3.09 8.60 -2.06
CA PHE A 235 -3.72 9.42 -1.04
C PHE A 235 -3.27 9.09 0.38
N ASP A 236 -3.43 10.07 1.28
CA ASP A 236 -3.36 9.92 2.72
C ASP A 236 -4.60 10.58 3.36
N TRP A 237 -5.06 10.05 4.49
CA TRP A 237 -6.23 10.60 5.18
C TRP A 237 -5.86 11.85 6.01
N ILE A 238 -6.73 12.85 5.96
CA ILE A 238 -6.69 14.02 6.84
C ILE A 238 -8.00 14.00 7.64
N GLY A 239 -7.96 13.40 8.82
CA GLY A 239 -9.18 13.10 9.56
C GLY A 239 -10.10 12.17 8.74
N SER A 240 -11.41 12.27 8.96
CA SER A 240 -12.41 11.38 8.33
C SER A 240 -13.15 11.99 7.14
N ASP A 241 -12.89 13.25 6.82
CA ASP A 241 -13.64 14.03 5.82
C ASP A 241 -12.77 14.67 4.72
N HIS A 242 -11.45 14.61 4.88
CA HIS A 242 -10.49 15.14 3.92
C HIS A 242 -9.38 14.15 3.61
N LEU A 243 -8.78 14.33 2.43
CA LEU A 243 -7.64 13.54 1.97
C LEU A 243 -6.57 14.46 1.39
N LEU A 244 -5.31 14.08 1.55
CA LEU A 244 -4.22 14.59 0.73
C LEU A 244 -4.09 13.69 -0.50
N ALA A 245 -4.35 14.18 -1.70
CA ALA A 245 -4.34 13.38 -2.92
C ALA A 245 -3.20 13.79 -3.86
N HIS A 246 -2.56 12.79 -4.47
CA HIS A 246 -1.65 12.94 -5.59
C HIS A 246 -2.21 12.19 -6.80
N VAL A 247 -2.51 12.91 -7.88
CA VAL A 247 -3.19 12.37 -9.05
C VAL A 247 -2.44 12.78 -10.32
N GLY A 248 -1.89 11.81 -11.05
CA GLY A 248 -1.05 12.03 -12.22
C GLY A 248 0.45 11.84 -11.94
N SER A 249 1.29 12.27 -12.88
CA SER A 249 2.76 12.16 -12.76
C SER A 249 3.43 13.41 -13.30
N GLY A 250 4.65 13.68 -12.81
CA GLY A 250 5.43 14.84 -13.21
C GLY A 250 4.82 16.17 -12.76
N PRO A 251 5.30 17.29 -13.33
CA PRO A 251 4.98 18.64 -12.85
C PRO A 251 3.54 19.09 -13.10
N ASP A 252 2.79 18.37 -13.94
CA ASP A 252 1.39 18.68 -14.27
C ASP A 252 0.41 17.85 -13.41
N ALA A 253 0.90 17.00 -12.52
CA ALA A 253 0.07 16.24 -11.60
C ALA A 253 -0.70 17.18 -10.65
N PHE A 254 -1.85 16.70 -10.16
CA PHE A 254 -2.52 17.34 -9.04
C PHE A 254 -1.92 16.83 -7.74
N PHE A 255 -1.47 17.73 -6.87
CA PHE A 255 -1.19 17.40 -5.48
C PHE A 255 -1.85 18.43 -4.55
N GLY A 256 -2.70 17.98 -3.63
CA GLY A 256 -3.36 18.86 -2.68
C GLY A 256 -4.49 18.19 -1.91
N GLU A 257 -5.09 18.95 -0.99
CA GLU A 257 -6.20 18.48 -0.17
C GLU A 257 -7.51 18.43 -0.96
N ILE A 258 -8.31 17.38 -0.76
CA ILE A 258 -9.65 17.20 -1.33
C ILE A 258 -10.65 16.79 -0.25
N GLY A 259 -11.92 17.15 -0.43
CA GLY A 259 -13.04 16.61 0.35
C GLY A 259 -13.54 15.27 -0.20
N LEU A 260 -14.46 14.64 0.53
CA LEU A 260 -15.15 13.43 0.07
C LEU A 260 -16.05 13.66 -1.16
N ASP A 261 -16.36 14.91 -1.49
CA ASP A 261 -17.03 15.30 -2.74
C ASP A 261 -16.08 15.34 -3.95
N GLY A 262 -14.78 15.08 -3.73
CA GLY A 262 -13.72 15.12 -4.75
C GLY A 262 -13.21 16.52 -5.07
N ALA A 263 -13.83 17.57 -4.52
CA ALA A 263 -13.44 18.94 -4.77
C ALA A 263 -12.16 19.29 -4.02
N SER A 264 -11.33 20.16 -4.61
CA SER A 264 -10.11 20.66 -3.95
C SER A 264 -10.48 21.55 -2.78
N ALA A 265 -9.93 21.26 -1.60
CA ALA A 265 -10.16 21.99 -0.35
C ALA A 265 -9.15 23.14 -0.12
N GLY A 266 -8.32 23.46 -1.13
CA GLY A 266 -7.29 24.49 -1.05
C GLY A 266 -6.53 24.64 -2.37
N GLY A 267 -5.42 25.38 -2.33
CA GLY A 267 -4.53 25.51 -3.47
C GLY A 267 -3.73 24.22 -3.69
N ALA A 268 -3.80 23.66 -4.90
CA ALA A 268 -2.91 22.58 -5.30
C ALA A 268 -1.47 23.08 -5.45
N LEU A 269 -0.50 22.18 -5.30
CA LEU A 269 0.90 22.47 -5.55
C LEU A 269 1.11 22.78 -7.04
N ASP A 270 1.76 23.90 -7.33
CA ASP A 270 2.00 24.39 -8.71
C ASP A 270 2.87 23.44 -9.56
N ARG A 271 3.73 22.63 -8.94
CA ARG A 271 4.66 21.71 -9.63
C ARG A 271 5.06 20.49 -8.77
N PRO A 272 4.23 19.45 -8.69
CA PRO A 272 4.62 18.21 -8.02
C PRO A 272 5.85 17.56 -8.69
N GLY A 273 6.70 16.93 -7.90
CA GLY A 273 7.81 16.12 -8.41
C GLY A 273 7.38 14.68 -8.68
N ASP A 274 8.37 13.83 -8.96
CA ASP A 274 8.14 12.40 -9.11
C ASP A 274 8.15 11.73 -7.72
N PHE A 275 6.96 11.36 -7.25
CA PHE A 275 6.74 10.60 -6.03
C PHE A 275 5.37 9.93 -6.10
N ARG A 276 5.10 9.05 -5.13
CA ARG A 276 3.81 8.38 -5.02
C ARG A 276 2.94 9.08 -4.00
N ALA A 277 2.89 8.56 -2.78
CA ALA A 277 2.09 9.14 -1.72
C ALA A 277 2.81 10.33 -1.08
N GLY A 278 2.12 11.46 -0.99
CA GLY A 278 2.45 12.47 0.02
C GLY A 278 2.16 11.93 1.41
N ALA A 279 2.60 12.65 2.42
CA ALA A 279 2.41 12.25 3.81
C ALA A 279 1.84 13.40 4.62
N VAL A 280 1.02 13.08 5.61
CA VAL A 280 0.61 14.00 6.68
C VAL A 280 1.20 13.54 8.00
N SER A 281 1.64 14.47 8.86
CA SER A 281 2.15 14.14 10.19
C SER A 281 1.04 13.63 11.11
N GLY A 282 1.38 12.85 12.14
CA GLY A 282 0.37 12.29 13.05
C GLY A 282 -0.46 13.35 13.79
N ASP A 283 0.11 14.54 14.02
CA ASP A 283 -0.60 15.69 14.60
C ASP A 283 -1.31 16.56 13.55
N GLN A 284 -1.23 16.17 12.28
CA GLN A 284 -1.81 16.82 11.12
C GLN A 284 -1.34 18.27 10.89
N LYS A 285 -0.23 18.69 11.50
CA LYS A 285 0.31 20.05 11.30
C LYS A 285 1.24 20.18 10.12
N PHE A 286 1.83 19.08 9.65
CA PHE A 286 2.77 19.08 8.55
C PHE A 286 2.31 18.17 7.42
N GLU A 287 2.67 18.55 6.22
CA GLU A 287 2.60 17.71 5.03
C GLU A 287 4.00 17.57 4.43
N ALA A 288 4.28 16.41 3.82
CA ALA A 288 5.53 16.14 3.13
C ALA A 288 5.27 15.61 1.72
N TYR A 289 6.06 16.10 0.78
CA TYR A 289 5.91 15.80 -0.65
C TYR A 289 7.21 16.11 -1.41
N VAL A 290 7.23 15.80 -2.70
CA VAL A 290 8.31 16.17 -3.60
C VAL A 290 7.83 17.28 -4.53
N GLN A 291 8.64 18.32 -4.70
CA GLN A 291 8.38 19.42 -5.62
C GLN A 291 9.41 19.42 -6.75
N ALA A 292 8.95 19.50 -8.01
CA ALA A 292 9.81 19.53 -9.18
C ALA A 292 10.57 20.86 -9.30
N GLY A 293 11.87 20.77 -9.61
CA GLY A 293 12.72 21.88 -10.01
C GLY A 293 12.94 21.94 -11.53
N GLN A 294 14.18 22.18 -11.94
CA GLN A 294 14.63 22.21 -13.33
C GLN A 294 15.35 20.89 -13.66
N GLY A 295 15.05 20.28 -14.80
CA GLY A 295 15.59 18.96 -15.16
C GLY A 295 15.20 17.91 -14.11
N ASP A 296 16.16 17.07 -13.72
CA ASP A 296 15.95 16.03 -12.70
C ASP A 296 16.05 16.56 -11.26
N GLU A 297 16.33 17.84 -11.05
CA GLU A 297 16.39 18.42 -9.69
C GLU A 297 14.97 18.51 -9.11
N ALA A 298 14.82 17.96 -7.91
CA ALA A 298 13.61 18.09 -7.12
C ALA A 298 13.95 18.34 -5.65
N LYS A 299 12.93 18.63 -4.84
CA LYS A 299 13.09 18.85 -3.42
C LYS A 299 12.06 18.04 -2.66
N VAL A 300 12.52 17.27 -1.69
CA VAL A 300 11.64 16.80 -0.62
C VAL A 300 11.33 18.01 0.24
N VAL A 301 10.05 18.33 0.37
CA VAL A 301 9.53 19.48 1.10
C VAL A 301 8.75 18.97 2.31
N VAL A 302 8.92 19.65 3.43
CA VAL A 302 8.00 19.56 4.57
C VAL A 302 7.43 20.95 4.82
N ALA A 303 6.10 21.07 4.74
CA ALA A 303 5.39 22.33 4.86
C ALA A 303 4.39 22.27 6.02
N GLY A 304 4.25 23.37 6.76
CA GLY A 304 3.23 23.53 7.78
C GLY A 304 1.87 23.76 7.12
N ARG A 305 0.88 22.96 7.49
CA ARG A 305 -0.50 23.07 6.99
C ARG A 305 -1.14 24.33 7.58
N GLY A 306 -1.41 25.33 6.73
CA GLY A 306 -1.93 26.64 7.15
C GLY A 306 -0.88 27.60 7.73
N GLU A 307 0.41 27.25 7.65
CA GLU A 307 1.52 28.08 8.14
C GLU A 307 2.52 28.42 7.02
N SER A 308 3.36 29.42 7.25
CA SER A 308 4.47 29.74 6.34
C SER A 308 5.71 28.84 6.53
N THR A 309 5.68 27.90 7.49
CA THR A 309 6.81 27.03 7.78
C THR A 309 7.06 26.11 6.60
N ARG A 310 8.27 26.19 6.02
CA ARG A 310 8.69 25.32 4.92
C ARG A 310 10.16 24.95 5.10
N ARG A 311 10.47 23.67 4.99
CA ARG A 311 11.83 23.13 4.93
C ARG A 311 11.95 22.21 3.73
N SER A 312 13.17 22.03 3.26
CA SER A 312 13.41 21.15 2.13
C SER A 312 14.82 20.58 2.13
N MET A 313 14.97 19.43 1.49
CA MET A 313 16.27 18.87 1.13
C MET A 313 16.28 18.45 -0.35
N PRO A 314 17.43 18.56 -1.04
CA PRO A 314 17.52 18.22 -2.45
C PRO A 314 17.36 16.71 -2.69
N VAL A 315 16.71 16.35 -3.78
CA VAL A 315 16.63 14.99 -4.31
C VAL A 315 16.67 15.06 -5.83
N PHE A 316 17.12 13.99 -6.49
CA PHE A 316 17.22 13.95 -7.95
C PHE A 316 16.36 12.80 -8.51
N GLY A 317 15.32 13.13 -9.27
CA GLY A 317 14.31 12.17 -9.73
C GLY A 317 13.37 11.70 -8.62
N THR A 318 12.93 10.44 -8.69
CA THR A 318 11.88 9.88 -7.82
C THR A 318 12.31 9.80 -6.35
N ALA A 319 11.44 10.25 -5.45
CA ALA A 319 11.61 10.10 -4.00
C ALA A 319 10.35 9.52 -3.32
N ALA A 320 10.54 8.94 -2.14
CA ALA A 320 9.46 8.58 -1.22
C ALA A 320 9.63 9.33 0.10
N VAL A 321 8.51 9.57 0.80
CA VAL A 321 8.47 10.30 2.08
C VAL A 321 7.56 9.62 3.09
N GLY A 322 7.91 9.70 4.37
CA GLY A 322 7.10 9.16 5.46
C GLY A 322 7.44 9.81 6.80
N PHE A 323 6.43 10.24 7.54
CA PHE A 323 6.60 10.83 8.87
C PHE A 323 6.87 9.76 9.93
N ASP A 324 7.65 10.15 10.94
CA ASP A 324 7.68 9.49 12.24
C ASP A 324 6.24 9.42 12.82
N PRO A 325 5.72 8.23 13.14
CA PRO A 325 4.37 8.07 13.70
C PRO A 325 4.14 8.83 15.02
N ARG A 326 5.20 9.15 15.78
CA ARG A 326 5.12 9.86 17.06
C ARG A 326 5.67 11.29 17.03
N GLY A 327 6.17 11.72 15.88
CA GLY A 327 6.90 12.97 15.72
C GLY A 327 6.53 13.70 14.43
N ASP A 328 7.35 14.68 14.11
CA ASP A 328 7.22 15.53 12.93
C ASP A 328 8.38 15.32 11.95
N THR A 329 9.36 14.48 12.30
CA THR A 329 10.51 14.19 11.45
C THR A 329 10.09 13.35 10.25
N VAL A 330 10.55 13.75 9.06
CA VAL A 330 10.30 13.02 7.81
C VAL A 330 11.50 12.18 7.45
N ALA A 331 11.28 10.91 7.16
CA ALA A 331 12.21 10.06 6.43
C ALA A 331 11.94 10.14 4.93
N SER A 332 13.00 10.07 4.14
CA SER A 332 12.92 10.00 2.69
C SER A 332 14.05 9.18 2.09
N ILE A 333 13.74 8.48 1.01
CA ILE A 333 14.70 7.82 0.14
C ILE A 333 14.60 8.42 -1.26
N GLY A 334 15.73 8.45 -1.97
CA GLY A 334 15.84 8.92 -3.34
C GLY A 334 17.26 9.41 -3.62
N PRO A 335 17.65 9.56 -4.89
CA PRO A 335 19.02 9.94 -5.25
C PRO A 335 19.42 11.28 -4.63
N SER A 336 20.60 11.32 -4.00
CA SER A 336 21.12 12.53 -3.35
C SER A 336 22.11 13.31 -4.21
N GLU A 337 22.44 12.80 -5.40
CA GLU A 337 23.36 13.41 -6.35
C GLU A 337 22.77 13.37 -7.77
N PRO A 338 23.09 14.35 -8.64
CA PRO A 338 22.67 14.34 -10.04
C PRO A 338 23.18 13.10 -10.81
N GLY A 339 22.40 12.65 -11.80
CA GLY A 339 22.82 11.56 -12.69
C GLY A 339 22.76 10.16 -12.07
N GLN A 340 22.31 10.03 -10.82
CA GLN A 340 22.05 8.74 -10.15
C GLN A 340 20.63 8.20 -10.39
N SER A 341 19.76 8.96 -11.06
CA SER A 341 18.39 8.56 -11.37
C SER A 341 18.38 7.53 -12.52
N ALA A 342 18.64 6.27 -12.18
CA ALA A 342 18.59 5.16 -13.15
C ALA A 342 17.23 4.46 -13.21
N TYR A 343 16.32 4.78 -12.28
CA TYR A 343 15.09 4.03 -12.05
C TYR A 343 13.88 4.94 -11.87
N SER A 344 12.69 4.45 -12.25
CA SER A 344 11.40 5.08 -11.99
C SER A 344 10.91 4.89 -10.55
N VAL A 345 11.66 4.15 -9.74
CA VAL A 345 11.39 3.90 -8.32
C VAL A 345 12.40 4.66 -7.45
N PRO A 346 12.02 5.09 -6.24
CA PRO A 346 12.90 5.86 -5.38
C PRO A 346 14.00 4.94 -4.83
N VAL A 347 15.24 5.16 -5.27
CA VAL A 347 16.41 4.45 -4.76
C VAL A 347 17.48 5.45 -4.36
N GLY A 348 18.00 5.32 -3.15
CA GLY A 348 19.09 6.16 -2.67
C GLY A 348 19.23 6.11 -1.15
N PRO A 349 20.06 6.99 -0.56
CA PRO A 349 20.25 7.01 0.87
C PRO A 349 18.96 7.37 1.61
N LEU A 350 18.74 6.76 2.77
CA LEU A 350 17.69 7.12 3.71
C LEU A 350 18.10 8.34 4.52
N ARG A 351 17.40 9.45 4.32
CA ARG A 351 17.69 10.74 4.95
C ARG A 351 16.51 11.20 5.80
N LEU A 352 16.81 11.90 6.89
CA LEU A 352 15.84 12.49 7.81
C LEU A 352 15.87 14.01 7.70
N LEU A 353 14.69 14.63 7.68
CA LEU A 353 14.49 16.08 7.69
C LEU A 353 13.58 16.46 8.87
N GLU A 354 14.10 17.28 9.77
CA GLU A 354 13.36 17.87 10.88
C GLU A 354 12.64 19.15 10.42
N PRO A 355 11.30 19.27 10.54
CA PRO A 355 10.55 20.38 9.96
C PRO A 355 10.77 21.70 10.69
N LEU A 356 11.01 21.70 11.99
CA LEU A 356 11.22 22.92 12.76
C LEU A 356 12.64 23.48 12.55
N SER A 357 13.65 22.63 12.77
CA SER A 357 15.06 23.01 12.69
C SER A 357 15.58 23.11 11.25
N GLY A 358 14.97 22.39 10.30
CA GLY A 358 15.50 22.23 8.94
C GLY A 358 16.73 21.33 8.86
N LYS A 359 17.10 20.66 9.95
CA LYS A 359 18.28 19.80 9.99
C LYS A 359 18.05 18.56 9.14
N VAL A 360 18.99 18.31 8.23
CA VAL A 360 19.04 17.11 7.39
C VAL A 360 20.16 16.20 7.88
N ARG A 361 19.90 14.90 7.97
CA ARG A 361 20.95 13.89 8.21
C ARG A 361 20.69 12.61 7.44
N THR A 362 21.75 11.97 6.96
CA THR A 362 21.65 10.60 6.45
C THR A 362 21.63 9.62 7.61
N LEU A 363 20.63 8.73 7.60
CA LEU A 363 20.49 7.64 8.56
C LEU A 363 21.11 6.34 8.03
N LEU A 364 20.92 6.05 6.74
CA LEU A 364 21.49 4.87 6.08
C LEU A 364 21.95 5.25 4.66
N ASP A 365 23.22 4.99 4.36
CA ASP A 365 23.80 5.20 3.03
C ASP A 365 23.52 4.01 2.08
N GLY A 366 23.72 4.23 0.78
CA GLY A 366 23.61 3.20 -0.26
C GLY A 366 22.26 3.15 -0.96
N ALA A 367 21.98 2.02 -1.61
CA ALA A 367 20.76 1.81 -2.39
C ALA A 367 19.62 1.29 -1.50
N VAL A 368 18.99 2.19 -0.74
CA VAL A 368 17.75 1.90 -0.01
C VAL A 368 16.58 2.04 -0.97
N VAL A 369 15.70 1.04 -1.00
CA VAL A 369 14.58 0.92 -1.96
C VAL A 369 13.23 1.10 -1.26
N SER A 370 13.14 0.76 0.02
CA SER A 370 11.96 1.00 0.85
C SER A 370 12.33 1.17 2.32
N PHE A 371 11.43 1.76 3.10
CA PHE A 371 11.59 1.93 4.54
C PHE A 371 10.26 1.96 5.28
N TRP A 372 10.28 1.60 6.56
CA TRP A 372 9.12 1.65 7.46
C TRP A 372 9.55 2.09 8.85
N TRP A 373 8.90 3.13 9.37
CA TRP A 373 9.06 3.56 10.76
C TRP A 373 8.44 2.53 11.71
N SER A 374 9.13 2.24 12.82
CA SER A 374 8.52 1.53 13.93
C SER A 374 7.38 2.37 14.54
N PRO A 375 6.32 1.75 15.08
CA PRO A 375 5.23 2.47 15.75
C PRO A 375 5.68 3.39 16.90
N ASP A 376 6.85 3.12 17.49
CA ASP A 376 7.45 3.96 18.51
C ASP A 376 8.37 5.10 18.00
N GLY A 377 8.60 5.17 16.69
CA GLY A 377 9.42 6.19 16.04
C GLY A 377 10.93 6.05 16.25
N LYS A 378 11.40 5.04 17.00
CA LYS A 378 12.81 4.94 17.38
C LYS A 378 13.66 4.14 16.40
N THR A 379 13.04 3.31 15.57
CA THR A 379 13.73 2.43 14.62
C THR A 379 13.12 2.60 13.24
N ILE A 380 13.96 2.59 12.21
CA ILE A 380 13.50 2.41 10.84
C ILE A 380 14.01 1.06 10.34
N ALA A 381 13.11 0.23 9.84
CA ALA A 381 13.46 -0.91 9.01
C ALA A 381 13.57 -0.45 7.56
N ALA A 382 14.61 -0.87 6.86
CA ALA A 382 14.89 -0.46 5.49
C ALA A 382 15.31 -1.64 4.64
N LEU A 383 14.78 -1.75 3.42
CA LEU A 383 15.24 -2.70 2.42
C LEU A 383 16.37 -2.06 1.62
N ARG A 384 17.55 -2.66 1.66
CA ARG A 384 18.76 -2.19 0.98
C ARG A 384 19.29 -3.25 0.03
N VAL A 385 19.62 -2.83 -1.20
CA VAL A 385 20.30 -3.69 -2.16
C VAL A 385 21.80 -3.45 -2.06
N VAL A 386 22.55 -4.52 -1.82
CA VAL A 386 24.01 -4.49 -1.73
C VAL A 386 24.57 -5.17 -2.98
N PRO A 387 25.30 -4.45 -3.86
CA PRO A 387 25.89 -5.04 -5.04
C PRO A 387 27.07 -5.95 -4.65
N PRO A 388 27.45 -6.91 -5.51
CA PRO A 388 28.52 -7.86 -5.19
C PRO A 388 29.87 -7.17 -5.01
N GLU A 389 30.68 -7.70 -4.08
CA GLU A 389 32.02 -7.18 -3.82
C GLU A 389 32.86 -7.07 -5.12
N GLY A 390 33.42 -5.88 -5.37
CA GLY A 390 34.21 -5.59 -6.58
C GLY A 390 33.51 -4.75 -7.66
N SER A 391 32.23 -4.43 -7.48
CA SER A 391 31.43 -3.59 -8.41
C SER A 391 31.51 -2.08 -8.11
N ALA A 392 32.69 -1.57 -7.76
CA ALA A 392 32.89 -0.13 -7.63
C ALA A 392 32.76 0.57 -9.00
N SER A 393 32.11 1.75 -9.00
CA SER A 393 31.93 2.64 -10.16
C SER A 393 33.24 2.83 -10.94
N PRO A 394 33.24 2.83 -12.29
CA PRO A 394 34.48 2.80 -13.06
C PRO A 394 35.25 4.12 -12.85
N ALA A 395 36.38 4.05 -12.16
CA ALA A 395 37.40 5.10 -12.24
C ALA A 395 37.91 5.19 -13.69
N PRO A 396 38.20 6.39 -14.21
CA PRO A 396 38.74 6.53 -15.55
C PRO A 396 40.22 6.14 -15.51
N THR A 397 40.55 4.88 -15.81
CA THR A 397 41.94 4.47 -15.96
C THR A 397 42.20 3.85 -17.31
N THR A 398 43.11 4.50 -18.01
CA THR A 398 43.82 4.09 -19.21
C THR A 398 44.63 2.79 -18.99
N SER A 399 44.38 1.78 -19.84
CA SER A 399 45.25 0.62 -20.19
C SER A 399 45.38 -0.57 -19.21
N PRO A 400 45.85 -1.75 -19.65
CA PRO A 400 45.58 -2.48 -20.90
C PRO A 400 44.91 -3.87 -20.65
N SER A 401 44.42 -4.47 -21.74
CA SER A 401 43.63 -5.71 -21.87
C SER A 401 43.99 -6.89 -20.94
N PRO A 402 43.00 -7.57 -20.29
CA PRO A 402 43.25 -8.81 -19.56
C PRO A 402 43.26 -10.04 -20.50
N ALA A 403 43.97 -11.08 -20.07
CA ALA A 403 44.13 -12.36 -20.79
C ALA A 403 42.81 -13.17 -20.84
N PRO A 404 42.57 -13.97 -21.90
CA PRO A 404 41.37 -14.78 -22.04
C PRO A 404 41.47 -16.03 -21.14
N GLY A 405 40.62 -16.14 -20.11
CA GLY A 405 40.56 -17.38 -19.33
C GLY A 405 39.88 -17.36 -17.97
N ALA A 406 39.54 -16.20 -17.40
CA ALA A 406 38.77 -16.13 -16.16
C ALA A 406 37.37 -15.60 -16.46
N SER A 407 36.36 -16.47 -16.42
CA SER A 407 34.99 -16.01 -16.23
C SER A 407 34.92 -15.42 -14.82
N PRO A 408 34.64 -14.11 -14.64
CA PRO A 408 34.42 -13.60 -13.30
C PRO A 408 33.13 -14.24 -12.77
N THR A 409 33.25 -15.07 -11.74
CA THR A 409 32.14 -15.43 -10.87
C THR A 409 31.74 -14.16 -10.12
N SER A 410 30.91 -13.32 -10.73
CA SER A 410 30.27 -12.23 -10.00
C SER A 410 29.26 -12.86 -9.04
N SER A 411 29.44 -12.67 -7.74
CA SER A 411 28.36 -12.93 -6.78
C SER A 411 27.12 -12.13 -7.20
N PRO A 412 25.90 -12.61 -6.96
CA PRO A 412 24.71 -11.79 -7.17
C PRO A 412 24.65 -10.66 -6.14
N SER A 413 23.94 -9.57 -6.45
CA SER A 413 23.56 -8.57 -5.45
C SER A 413 22.71 -9.24 -4.37
N THR A 414 22.87 -8.84 -3.12
CA THR A 414 22.09 -9.32 -1.99
C THR A 414 21.05 -8.28 -1.56
N VAL A 415 19.90 -8.74 -1.09
CA VAL A 415 18.84 -7.89 -0.54
C VAL A 415 18.87 -8.01 0.98
N HIS A 416 18.91 -6.88 1.66
CA HIS A 416 19.03 -6.79 3.11
C HIS A 416 17.82 -6.08 3.71
N ILE A 417 17.28 -6.60 4.81
CA ILE A 417 16.43 -5.86 5.73
C ILE A 417 17.27 -5.40 6.90
N VAL A 418 17.43 -4.08 7.00
CA VAL A 418 18.30 -3.43 7.99
C VAL A 418 17.44 -2.66 8.98
N PHE A 419 17.67 -2.88 10.27
CA PHE A 419 17.04 -2.13 11.36
C PHE A 419 18.02 -1.09 11.89
N VAL A 420 17.69 0.19 11.76
CA VAL A 420 18.56 1.30 12.14
C VAL A 420 17.91 2.12 13.25
N ASP A 421 18.64 2.31 14.35
CA ASP A 421 18.23 3.19 15.44
C ASP A 421 18.29 4.67 15.00
N VAL A 422 17.19 5.39 15.13
CA VAL A 422 17.01 6.74 14.57
C VAL A 422 17.89 7.79 15.27
N ALA A 423 18.14 7.61 16.57
CA ALA A 423 18.90 8.56 17.38
C ALA A 423 20.41 8.36 17.25
N SER A 424 20.88 7.12 17.40
CA SER A 424 22.29 6.74 17.39
C SER A 424 22.85 6.40 16.01
N ARG A 425 21.98 6.14 15.02
CA ARG A 425 22.32 5.63 13.67
C ARG A 425 22.97 4.25 13.68
N LYS A 426 22.89 3.53 14.79
CA LYS A 426 23.45 2.19 14.89
C LYS A 426 22.54 1.19 14.17
N ILE A 427 23.13 0.34 13.34
CA ILE A 427 22.46 -0.86 12.82
C ILE A 427 22.26 -1.83 13.99
N ARG A 428 21.01 -2.15 14.29
CA ARG A 428 20.60 -3.08 15.35
C ARG A 428 20.55 -4.52 14.84
N SER A 429 20.12 -4.70 13.60
CA SER A 429 20.00 -5.99 12.91
C SER A 429 20.14 -5.78 11.40
N ASP A 430 20.69 -6.77 10.70
CA ASP A 430 20.90 -6.78 9.25
C ASP A 430 20.73 -8.22 8.74
N ALA A 431 19.61 -8.49 8.07
CA ALA A 431 19.23 -9.81 7.60
C ALA A 431 19.23 -9.86 6.07
N VAL A 432 19.91 -10.86 5.49
CA VAL A 432 19.83 -11.15 4.06
C VAL A 432 18.55 -11.92 3.80
N VAL A 433 17.75 -11.45 2.85
CA VAL A 433 16.46 -12.07 2.48
C VAL A 433 16.34 -12.20 0.97
N GLU A 434 15.52 -13.15 0.54
CA GLU A 434 15.02 -13.22 -0.83
C GLU A 434 13.50 -12.93 -0.78
N PRO A 435 13.07 -11.69 -1.01
CA PRO A 435 11.66 -11.34 -0.85
C PRO A 435 10.79 -12.09 -1.87
N GLY A 436 9.60 -12.53 -1.44
CA GLY A 436 8.62 -13.18 -2.31
C GLY A 436 8.23 -12.30 -3.51
N GLN A 437 8.07 -12.91 -4.69
CA GLN A 437 7.81 -12.16 -5.93
C GLN A 437 6.55 -11.28 -5.85
N LEU A 438 5.47 -11.80 -5.28
CA LEU A 438 4.22 -11.04 -5.08
C LEU A 438 4.45 -9.78 -4.23
N TYR A 439 5.26 -9.91 -3.18
CA TYR A 439 5.59 -8.80 -2.28
C TYR A 439 6.44 -7.74 -3.00
N VAL A 440 7.39 -8.14 -3.85
CA VAL A 440 8.18 -7.23 -4.68
C VAL A 440 7.31 -6.45 -5.66
N ASP A 441 6.50 -7.16 -6.44
CA ASP A 441 5.77 -6.58 -7.56
C ASP A 441 4.64 -5.66 -7.10
N GLN A 442 3.92 -6.04 -6.04
CA GLN A 442 2.72 -5.33 -5.62
C GLN A 442 2.95 -4.43 -4.40
N PHE A 443 3.70 -4.87 -3.39
CA PHE A 443 3.82 -4.13 -2.14
C PHE A 443 5.03 -3.20 -2.13
N LEU A 444 6.24 -3.72 -2.37
CA LEU A 444 7.48 -2.95 -2.27
C LEU A 444 7.52 -1.79 -3.26
N THR A 445 6.99 -1.98 -4.46
CA THR A 445 6.90 -0.91 -5.46
C THR A 445 6.10 0.28 -4.95
N TYR A 446 5.07 0.07 -4.14
CA TYR A 446 4.18 1.12 -3.63
C TYR A 446 4.21 1.20 -2.09
N PHE A 447 5.36 0.86 -1.48
CA PHE A 447 5.47 0.63 -0.03
C PHE A 447 5.00 1.83 0.80
N ASP A 448 5.17 3.05 0.29
CA ASP A 448 4.82 4.31 0.94
C ASP A 448 3.30 4.56 0.97
N GLN A 449 2.58 4.13 -0.07
CA GLN A 449 1.11 4.09 -0.06
C GLN A 449 0.61 2.94 0.82
N TYR A 450 1.18 1.74 0.70
CA TYR A 450 0.77 0.58 1.48
C TYR A 450 1.00 0.75 2.98
N ALA A 451 2.08 1.42 3.39
CA ALA A 451 2.38 1.70 4.79
C ALA A 451 1.30 2.53 5.52
N ARG A 452 0.38 3.18 4.78
CA ARG A 452 -0.74 3.95 5.35
C ARG A 452 -1.88 3.08 5.87
N SER A 453 -2.03 1.88 5.30
CA SER A 453 -3.14 0.99 5.65
C SER A 453 -2.65 -0.37 6.16
N HIS A 454 -1.51 -0.85 5.66
CA HIS A 454 -1.00 -2.18 5.94
C HIS A 454 0.18 -2.14 6.91
N ARG A 455 -0.01 -2.74 8.09
CA ARG A 455 0.99 -2.72 9.18
C ARG A 455 1.93 -3.90 9.08
N VAL A 456 3.16 -3.64 8.64
CA VAL A 456 4.25 -4.64 8.58
C VAL A 456 5.04 -4.73 9.89
N TRP A 457 5.02 -3.68 10.71
CA TRP A 457 5.64 -3.66 12.03
C TRP A 457 4.71 -4.21 13.10
N SER A 458 5.27 -4.97 14.04
CA SER A 458 4.55 -5.37 15.25
C SER A 458 4.16 -4.12 16.05
N PRO A 459 2.99 -4.12 16.73
CA PRO A 459 2.50 -2.95 17.47
C PRO A 459 3.44 -2.53 18.60
N ASP A 460 4.24 -3.46 19.12
CA ASP A 460 5.25 -3.21 20.17
C ASP A 460 6.62 -2.74 19.63
N SER A 461 6.75 -2.55 18.30
CA SER A 461 7.98 -2.08 17.63
C SER A 461 9.18 -3.02 17.72
N THR A 462 8.96 -4.32 17.94
CA THR A 462 10.04 -5.30 18.11
C THR A 462 10.37 -6.07 16.83
N SER A 463 9.44 -6.23 15.89
CA SER A 463 9.63 -7.06 14.70
C SER A 463 8.89 -6.56 13.45
N LEU A 464 9.32 -7.06 12.29
CA LEU A 464 8.78 -6.74 10.96
C LEU A 464 8.38 -8.04 10.24
N LEU A 465 7.20 -8.05 9.63
CA LEU A 465 6.77 -9.13 8.71
C LEU A 465 7.34 -8.88 7.32
N VAL A 466 8.02 -9.90 6.78
CA VAL A 466 8.54 -9.89 5.42
C VAL A 466 8.24 -11.24 4.77
N PRO A 467 7.49 -11.27 3.65
CA PRO A 467 7.38 -12.48 2.84
C PRO A 467 8.73 -12.82 2.20
N VAL A 468 9.27 -14.00 2.50
CA VAL A 468 10.58 -14.48 2.05
C VAL A 468 10.43 -15.82 1.35
N ILE A 469 11.23 -16.04 0.31
CA ILE A 469 11.37 -17.31 -0.39
C ILE A 469 12.37 -18.17 0.40
N ASP A 470 11.89 -19.32 0.90
CA ASP A 470 12.71 -20.31 1.57
C ASP A 470 13.57 -21.10 0.58
N ALA A 471 14.54 -21.86 1.08
CA ALA A 471 15.44 -22.67 0.27
C ALA A 471 14.75 -23.75 -0.58
N ASP A 472 13.51 -24.12 -0.23
CA ASP A 472 12.67 -25.05 -1.01
C ASP A 472 11.83 -24.35 -2.09
N GLY A 473 11.94 -23.03 -2.21
CA GLY A 473 11.21 -22.19 -3.16
C GLY A 473 9.82 -21.74 -2.69
N THR A 474 9.39 -22.15 -1.49
CA THR A 474 8.11 -21.73 -0.92
C THR A 474 8.21 -20.32 -0.35
N THR A 475 7.20 -19.49 -0.57
CA THR A 475 7.11 -18.20 0.13
C THR A 475 6.46 -18.41 1.50
N ARG A 476 7.11 -17.92 2.55
CA ARG A 476 6.57 -17.83 3.92
C ARG A 476 6.64 -16.42 4.43
N ILE A 477 5.85 -16.10 5.45
CA ILE A 477 5.96 -14.83 6.16
C ILE A 477 6.99 -14.99 7.27
N THR A 478 8.12 -14.30 7.13
CA THR A 478 9.19 -14.29 8.13
C THR A 478 9.01 -13.09 9.07
N ILE A 479 9.10 -13.34 10.37
CA ILE A 479 9.16 -12.34 11.42
C ILE A 479 10.63 -12.02 11.70
N LEU A 480 11.07 -10.83 11.29
CA LEU A 480 12.43 -10.35 11.51
C LEU A 480 12.48 -9.44 12.74
N PHE A 481 13.36 -9.76 13.69
CA PHE A 481 13.48 -8.99 14.93
C PHE A 481 14.49 -7.85 14.82
N ALA A 482 14.11 -6.70 15.39
CA ALA A 482 14.92 -5.49 15.35
C ALA A 482 16.26 -5.62 16.11
N ASN A 483 16.40 -6.59 17.02
CA ASN A 483 17.60 -6.80 17.86
C ASN A 483 18.47 -8.00 17.45
N ALA A 484 18.31 -8.50 16.22
CA ALA A 484 19.07 -9.63 15.68
C ALA A 484 18.82 -10.96 16.42
N ASP A 485 17.63 -11.11 17.01
CA ASP A 485 17.12 -12.40 17.44
C ASP A 485 16.86 -13.31 16.23
N ALA A 486 16.83 -14.64 16.45
CA ALA A 486 16.59 -15.59 15.37
C ALA A 486 15.22 -15.34 14.72
N PRO A 487 15.13 -15.34 13.38
CA PRO A 487 13.85 -15.10 12.71
C PRO A 487 12.87 -16.24 12.99
N GLU A 488 11.59 -15.90 13.06
CA GLU A 488 10.49 -16.84 13.12
C GLU A 488 9.75 -16.86 11.78
N SER A 489 8.94 -17.88 11.52
CA SER A 489 8.17 -17.98 10.28
C SER A 489 6.80 -18.55 10.56
N ILE A 490 5.82 -18.01 9.85
CA ILE A 490 4.46 -18.52 9.79
C ILE A 490 4.12 -18.82 8.34
N ASP A 491 3.23 -19.79 8.14
CA ASP A 491 2.69 -20.07 6.81
C ASP A 491 1.86 -18.87 6.33
N GLY A 492 1.87 -18.65 5.01
CA GLY A 492 1.22 -17.50 4.38
C GLY A 492 2.08 -16.85 3.30
N VAL A 493 1.42 -16.15 2.38
CA VAL A 493 2.09 -15.41 1.29
C VAL A 493 2.22 -13.92 1.58
N ILE A 494 1.34 -13.36 2.42
CA ILE A 494 1.41 -11.98 2.92
C ILE A 494 0.58 -11.85 4.19
N GLY A 495 1.00 -10.98 5.12
CA GLY A 495 0.25 -10.73 6.34
C GLY A 495 0.57 -9.41 7.00
N PHE A 496 -0.35 -8.94 7.85
CA PHE A 496 -0.30 -7.63 8.48
C PHE A 496 -0.75 -7.68 9.92
N TRP A 497 -0.01 -6.99 10.79
CA TRP A 497 -0.30 -6.90 12.21
C TRP A 497 -1.57 -6.12 12.49
N SER A 498 -2.26 -6.56 13.54
CA SER A 498 -3.28 -5.80 14.23
C SER A 498 -2.72 -4.48 14.80
N PRO A 499 -3.58 -3.46 14.98
CA PRO A 499 -3.17 -2.13 15.44
C PRO A 499 -2.43 -2.01 16.77
#